data_AF-A0A093PAY8-F1
#
_entry.id   AF-A0A093PAY8-F1
#
_cell.length_a   1.000
_cell.length_b   1.000
_cell.length_c   1.000
_cell.angle_alpha   90.00
_cell.angle_beta   90.00
_cell.angle_gamma   90.00
#
_symmetry.space_group_name_H-M   'P 1'
#
loop_
_entity.id
_entity.type
_entity.pdbx_description
1 polymer ?
#
loop_
_entity_poly.entity_id
_entity_poly.type
_entity_poly.pdbx_seq_one_letter_code
_entity_poly.pdbx_strand_id
1 'polypeptide(L)'
;MTKMNFILLTAFIVLVAFCSFGSTLRCYHCENSPSLCRSNSTCLTNEDSCLQMKFGKLRTFSCWKFSQCHMNEIAEFFQLDNFEFFCCQHDLCNEGAITGVNKAAFSVASVMAMLWM
;
A
#
# COMPACT_ATOMS: atom_id res chain seq x y z
N MET A 1 -31.03 -25.12 -22.21
CA MET A 1 -29.95 -24.15 -22.51
C MET A 1 -29.77 -23.03 -21.47
N THR A 2 -30.69 -22.86 -20.52
CA THR A 2 -30.65 -21.79 -19.50
C THR A 2 -29.71 -22.09 -18.32
N LYS A 3 -29.62 -23.35 -17.88
CA LYS A 3 -28.80 -23.77 -16.74
C LYS A 3 -27.28 -23.63 -16.98
N MET A 4 -26.81 -23.91 -18.19
CA MET A 4 -25.37 -23.83 -18.53
C MET A 4 -24.88 -22.39 -18.69
N ASN A 5 -25.72 -21.50 -19.22
CA ASN A 5 -25.45 -20.06 -19.26
C ASN A 5 -25.40 -19.44 -17.86
N PHE A 6 -26.26 -19.90 -16.93
CA PHE A 6 -26.24 -19.44 -15.55
C PHE A 6 -24.94 -19.82 -14.83
N ILE A 7 -24.46 -21.06 -15.03
CA ILE A 7 -23.19 -21.55 -14.46
C ILE A 7 -22.00 -20.77 -15.05
N LEU A 8 -22.02 -20.49 -16.34
CA LEU A 8 -21.00 -19.69 -17.01
C LEU A 8 -20.95 -18.26 -16.45
N LEU A 9 -22.12 -17.65 -16.24
CA LEU A 9 -22.23 -16.31 -15.65
C LEU A 9 -21.71 -16.28 -14.21
N THR A 10 -22.06 -17.25 -13.35
CA THR A 10 -21.53 -17.30 -11.98
C THR A 10 -20.02 -17.55 -11.97
N ALA A 11 -19.50 -18.43 -12.83
CA ALA A 11 -18.06 -18.63 -12.94
C ALA A 11 -17.32 -17.36 -13.38
N PHE A 12 -17.90 -16.61 -14.33
CA PHE A 12 -17.34 -15.33 -14.79
C PHE A 12 -17.33 -14.27 -13.69
N ILE A 13 -18.41 -14.14 -12.92
CA ILE A 13 -18.51 -13.19 -11.80
C ILE A 13 -17.50 -13.53 -10.71
N VAL A 14 -17.31 -14.81 -10.40
CA VAL A 14 -16.30 -15.28 -9.44
C VAL A 14 -14.89 -14.93 -9.93
N LEU A 15 -14.57 -15.19 -11.20
CA LEU A 15 -13.26 -14.84 -11.78
C LEU A 15 -12.97 -13.34 -11.71
N VAL A 16 -13.95 -12.48 -12.01
CA VAL A 16 -13.80 -11.02 -11.95
C VAL A 16 -13.65 -10.54 -10.50
N ALA A 17 -14.32 -11.17 -9.53
CA ALA A 17 -14.17 -10.83 -8.11
C ALA A 17 -12.79 -11.21 -7.54
N PHE A 18 -12.14 -12.24 -8.09
CA PHE A 18 -10.77 -12.63 -7.74
C PHE A 18 -9.69 -11.95 -8.59
N CYS A 19 -10.07 -11.16 -9.60
CA CYS A 19 -9.15 -10.23 -10.27
C CYS A 19 -8.85 -9.06 -9.33
N SER A 20 -7.99 -9.31 -8.34
CA SER A 20 -7.26 -8.25 -7.66
C SER A 20 -6.46 -7.52 -8.73
N PHE A 21 -6.94 -6.35 -9.16
CA PHE A 21 -6.14 -5.43 -9.96
C PHE A 21 -4.83 -5.26 -9.20
N GLY A 22 -3.71 -5.69 -9.80
CA GLY A 22 -2.38 -5.38 -9.29
C GLY A 22 -2.17 -3.89 -9.44
N SER A 23 -2.77 -3.10 -8.54
CA SER A 23 -2.60 -1.66 -8.50
C SER A 23 -1.13 -1.42 -8.24
N THR A 24 -0.42 -0.93 -9.26
CA THR A 24 0.98 -0.56 -9.08
C THR A 24 1.00 0.69 -8.21
N LEU A 25 1.39 0.50 -6.95
CA LEU A 25 1.42 1.54 -5.93
C LEU A 25 2.31 2.69 -6.38
N ARG A 26 1.85 3.93 -6.22
CA ARG A 26 2.66 5.12 -6.50
C ARG A 26 3.08 5.77 -5.20
N CYS A 27 4.37 6.03 -5.02
CA CYS A 27 4.90 6.65 -3.82
C CYS A 27 5.83 7.82 -4.18
N TYR A 28 6.04 8.74 -3.25
CA TYR A 28 7.12 9.71 -3.36
C TYR A 28 8.48 9.02 -3.20
N HIS A 29 9.44 9.38 -4.05
CA HIS A 29 10.80 8.83 -4.04
C HIS A 29 11.85 9.95 -4.00
N CYS A 30 12.47 10.14 -2.85
CA CYS A 30 13.57 11.09 -2.63
C CYS A 30 14.49 10.61 -1.51
N GLU A 31 15.79 10.62 -1.74
CA GLU A 31 16.79 10.39 -0.69
C GLU A 31 17.25 11.70 -0.05
N ASN A 32 17.41 11.70 1.28
CA ASN A 32 18.04 12.75 2.06
C ASN A 32 17.55 14.18 1.72
N SER A 33 16.24 14.34 1.49
CA SER A 33 15.70 15.65 1.16
C SER A 33 15.51 16.48 2.43
N PRO A 34 16.05 17.71 2.50
CA PRO A 34 15.75 18.65 3.58
C PRO A 34 14.35 19.28 3.42
N SER A 35 13.72 19.14 2.26
CA SER A 35 12.41 19.68 1.90
C SER A 35 11.37 18.59 1.64
N LEU A 36 10.12 18.98 1.41
CA LEU A 36 9.09 18.04 0.93
C LEU A 36 9.46 17.45 -0.44
N CYS A 37 9.44 16.13 -0.55
CA CYS A 37 9.62 15.43 -1.81
C CYS A 37 8.42 15.67 -2.74
N ARG A 38 8.66 16.08 -3.99
CA ARG A 38 7.64 16.21 -5.04
C ARG A 38 7.76 15.17 -6.15
N SER A 39 8.85 14.41 -6.17
CA SER A 39 9.08 13.37 -7.16
C SER A 39 8.27 12.13 -6.79
N ASN A 40 7.27 11.78 -7.61
CA ASN A 40 6.55 10.52 -7.48
C ASN A 40 7.12 9.49 -8.45
N SER A 41 7.09 8.23 -8.03
CA SER A 41 7.52 7.09 -8.82
C SER A 41 6.58 5.92 -8.57
N THR A 42 6.43 5.11 -9.60
CA THR A 42 5.63 3.89 -9.53
C THR A 42 6.49 2.79 -8.94
N CYS A 43 6.05 2.18 -7.84
CA CYS A 43 6.78 1.12 -7.15
C CYS A 43 6.81 -0.17 -7.96
N LEU A 44 7.80 -1.02 -7.69
CA LEU A 44 7.85 -2.33 -8.31
C LEU A 44 6.75 -3.24 -7.75
N THR A 45 6.40 -4.28 -8.50
CA THR A 45 5.40 -5.28 -8.09
C THR A 45 5.76 -6.08 -6.84
N ASN A 46 7.01 -5.96 -6.37
CA ASN A 46 7.48 -6.58 -5.13
C ASN A 46 7.42 -5.61 -3.94
N GLU A 47 7.01 -4.36 -4.13
CA GLU A 47 6.97 -3.30 -3.13
C GLU A 47 5.54 -2.81 -2.92
N ASP A 48 4.86 -3.41 -1.95
CA ASP A 48 3.44 -3.17 -1.70
C ASP A 48 3.18 -2.04 -0.68
N SER A 49 4.17 -1.18 -0.40
CA SER A 49 4.04 -0.06 0.54
C SER A 49 4.94 1.13 0.22
N CYS A 50 4.57 2.31 0.67
CA CYS A 50 5.43 3.49 0.71
C CYS A 50 6.13 3.58 2.06
N LEU A 51 7.42 3.90 2.07
CA LEU A 51 8.19 4.23 3.26
C LEU A 51 8.48 5.73 3.30
N GLN A 52 8.34 6.28 4.50
CA GLN A 52 8.83 7.60 4.87
C GLN A 52 9.69 7.43 6.12
N MET A 53 10.94 7.83 6.05
CA MET A 53 11.81 7.90 7.23
C MET A 53 12.28 9.34 7.45
N LYS A 54 12.58 9.66 8.70
CA LYS A 54 13.12 10.94 9.12
C LYS A 54 14.29 10.69 10.05
N PHE A 55 15.43 11.24 9.67
CA PHE A 55 16.66 11.20 10.44
C PHE A 55 17.10 12.66 10.70
N GLY A 56 16.87 13.13 11.93
CA GLY A 56 17.12 14.52 12.31
C GLY A 56 16.30 15.51 11.47
N LYS A 57 16.98 16.27 10.60
CA LYS A 57 16.37 17.25 9.67
C LYS A 57 16.15 16.69 8.26
N LEU A 58 16.68 15.51 7.96
CA LEU A 58 16.59 14.89 6.64
C LEU A 58 15.43 13.91 6.61
N ARG A 59 14.75 13.83 5.47
CA ARG A 59 13.67 12.88 5.23
C ARG A 59 13.99 12.08 3.97
N THR A 60 13.76 10.77 4.05
CA THR A 60 13.88 9.86 2.92
C THR A 60 12.53 9.23 2.65
N PHE A 61 12.14 9.19 1.38
CA PHE A 61 10.88 8.67 0.88
C PHE A 61 11.22 7.63 -0.18
N SER A 62 10.67 6.43 -0.06
CA SER A 62 10.92 5.37 -1.04
C SER A 62 9.75 4.40 -1.12
N CYS A 63 9.75 3.55 -2.14
CA CYS A 63 8.94 2.34 -2.15
C CYS A 63 9.57 1.32 -1.20
N TRP A 64 8.74 0.46 -0.61
CA TRP A 64 9.18 -0.52 0.38
C TRP A 64 8.26 -1.74 0.43
N LYS A 65 8.74 -2.80 1.07
CA LYS A 65 7.95 -3.99 1.36
C LYS A 65 7.24 -3.86 2.71
N PHE A 66 5.93 -4.09 2.70
CA PHE A 66 5.16 -4.06 3.94
C PHE A 66 5.66 -5.10 4.96
N SER A 67 6.10 -6.27 4.50
CA SER A 67 6.71 -7.31 5.34
C SER A 67 8.04 -6.89 5.98
N GLN A 68 8.74 -5.90 5.41
CA GLN A 68 9.99 -5.34 5.93
C GLN A 68 9.77 -3.99 6.61
N CYS A 69 8.52 -3.58 6.85
CA CYS A 69 8.23 -2.35 7.57
C CYS A 69 8.37 -2.56 9.09
N HIS A 70 9.58 -2.86 9.53
CA HIS A 70 9.94 -3.04 10.94
C HIS A 70 11.20 -2.25 11.26
N MET A 71 11.29 -1.74 12.49
CA MET A 71 12.46 -0.99 12.97
C MET A 71 13.77 -1.70 12.64
N ASN A 72 13.89 -2.99 12.97
CA ASN A 72 15.13 -3.74 12.80
C ASN A 72 15.58 -3.83 11.34
N GLU A 73 14.66 -4.17 10.42
CA GLU A 73 14.94 -4.29 8.99
C GLU A 73 15.37 -2.96 8.39
N ILE A 74 14.68 -1.87 8.76
CA ILE A 74 14.98 -0.51 8.29
C ILE A 74 16.31 -0.03 8.90
N ALA A 75 16.55 -0.29 10.19
CA ALA A 75 17.79 0.06 10.87
C ALA A 75 18.99 -0.64 10.25
N GLU A 76 18.86 -1.94 9.94
CA GLU A 76 19.93 -2.73 9.30
C GLU A 76 20.19 -2.27 7.87
N PHE A 77 19.13 -2.01 7.09
CA PHE A 77 19.26 -1.57 5.70
C PHE A 77 19.88 -0.18 5.57
N PHE A 78 19.43 0.78 6.38
CA PHE A 78 19.93 2.16 6.35
C PHE A 78 21.15 2.39 7.27
N GLN A 79 21.51 1.42 8.11
CA GLN A 79 22.57 1.52 9.12
C GLN A 79 22.36 2.72 10.06
N LEU A 80 21.13 2.88 10.57
CA LEU A 80 20.72 3.98 11.43
C LEU A 80 20.13 3.45 12.74
N ASP A 81 20.50 4.05 13.88
CA ASP A 81 20.03 3.62 15.21
C ASP A 81 18.87 4.45 15.78
N ASN A 82 18.68 5.69 15.30
CA ASN A 82 17.67 6.61 15.84
C ASN A 82 16.97 7.40 14.73
N PHE A 83 15.86 6.85 14.23
CA PHE A 83 15.06 7.43 13.16
C PHE A 83 13.57 7.24 13.43
N GLU A 84 12.74 8.14 12.89
CA GLU A 84 11.29 7.95 12.84
C GLU A 84 10.94 7.36 11.47
N PHE A 85 10.10 6.33 11.41
CA PHE A 85 9.63 5.75 10.15
C PHE A 85 8.11 5.62 10.12
N PHE A 86 7.55 5.60 8.92
CA PHE A 86 6.13 5.46 8.64
C PHE A 86 5.95 4.68 7.34
N CYS A 87 5.07 3.67 7.36
CA CYS A 87 4.68 2.95 6.15
C CYS A 87 3.17 2.97 5.93
N CYS A 88 2.77 2.95 4.67
CA CYS A 88 1.38 2.95 4.26
C CYS A 88 1.22 2.27 2.89
N GLN A 89 0.02 1.75 2.59
CA GLN A 89 -0.25 0.93 1.39
C GLN A 89 -1.26 1.61 0.44
N HIS A 90 -1.18 2.93 0.31
CA HIS A 90 -2.08 3.73 -0.54
C HIS A 90 -1.28 4.67 -1.41
N ASP A 91 -1.80 5.04 -2.58
CA ASP A 91 -1.09 5.93 -3.50
C ASP A 91 -0.77 7.28 -2.84
N LEU A 92 0.49 7.68 -2.97
CA LEU A 92 1.06 8.95 -2.51
C LEU A 92 0.86 9.22 -1.01
N CYS A 93 0.64 8.17 -0.20
CA CYS A 93 0.37 8.29 1.23
C CYS A 93 1.57 8.79 2.05
N ASN A 94 2.78 8.75 1.49
CA ASN A 94 3.98 9.30 2.09
C ASN A 94 4.14 10.82 1.82
N GLU A 95 3.06 11.53 1.50
CA GLU A 95 3.08 12.99 1.34
C GLU A 95 3.31 13.70 2.69
N GLY A 96 4.54 14.15 2.91
CA GLY A 96 4.82 15.39 3.62
C GLY A 96 4.64 15.49 5.14
N ALA A 97 3.89 14.60 5.80
CA ALA A 97 3.79 14.57 7.25
C ALA A 97 3.65 13.12 7.74
N ILE A 98 4.49 12.74 8.70
CA ILE A 98 4.32 11.52 9.50
C ILE A 98 3.06 11.74 10.35
N THR A 99 1.91 11.60 9.73
CA THR A 99 0.63 11.51 10.41
C THR A 99 0.47 10.03 10.67
N GLY A 100 0.73 9.63 11.92
CA GLY A 100 0.50 8.27 12.40
C GLY A 100 -0.98 7.92 12.33
N VAL A 101 -1.48 7.69 11.12
CA VAL A 101 -2.82 7.19 10.87
C VAL A 101 -2.68 5.70 10.69
N ASN A 102 -2.82 5.00 11.80
CA ASN A 102 -3.04 3.57 11.84
C ASN A 102 -4.39 3.29 11.16
N LYS A 103 -4.42 3.21 9.83
CA LYS A 103 -5.63 2.95 9.05
C LYS A 103 -5.93 1.45 9.01
N ALA A 104 -5.96 0.83 10.18
CA ALA A 104 -6.57 -0.47 10.34
C ALA A 104 -8.10 -0.32 10.25
N ALA A 105 -8.73 -1.22 9.51
CA ALA A 105 -10.17 -1.42 9.36
C ALA A 105 -10.94 -0.45 8.44
N PHE A 106 -11.05 -0.82 7.17
CA PHE A 106 -12.39 -0.92 6.58
C PHE A 106 -12.69 -2.39 6.32
N SER A 107 -13.45 -2.95 7.27
CA SER A 107 -14.01 -4.29 7.27
C SER A 107 -14.83 -4.54 6.00
N VAL A 108 -14.54 -5.64 5.33
CA VAL A 108 -15.39 -6.23 4.29
C VAL A 108 -16.73 -6.59 4.94
N ALA A 109 -17.76 -5.78 4.71
CA ALA A 109 -19.12 -6.10 5.11
C ALA A 109 -20.12 -5.52 4.11
N SER A 110 -20.44 -6.30 3.07
CA SER A 110 -21.81 -6.43 2.53
C SER A 110 -21.83 -7.46 1.41
N VAL A 111 -21.71 -8.73 1.80
CA VAL A 111 -22.44 -9.81 1.12
C VAL A 111 -23.65 -10.08 2.02
N MET A 112 -24.80 -10.40 1.43
CA MET A 112 -26.11 -10.67 2.06
C MET A 112 -27.10 -9.49 2.09
N ALA A 113 -27.37 -8.92 0.93
CA ALA A 113 -28.72 -8.45 0.64
C ALA A 113 -29.02 -8.82 -0.81
N MET A 114 -29.68 -9.97 -1.03
CA MET A 114 -30.69 -10.26 -2.07
C MET A 114 -31.13 -11.73 -1.90
N LEU A 115 -31.73 -12.03 -0.74
CA LEU A 115 -32.58 -13.21 -0.54
C LEU A 115 -33.88 -12.74 0.11
N TRP A 116 -34.55 -11.82 -0.60
CA TRP A 116 -36.01 -11.69 -0.67
C TRP A 116 -36.34 -10.44 -1.48
N MET A 117 -36.68 -10.64 -2.75
CA MET A 117 -37.88 -10.15 -3.42
C MET A 117 -38.19 -11.15 -4.54
#